data_AF-B3LXD0-F1
#
_entry.id   AF-B3LXD0-F1
#
_cell.length_a   1.000
_cell.length_b   1.000
_cell.length_c   1.000
_cell.angle_alpha   90.00
_cell.angle_beta   90.00
_cell.angle_gamma   90.00
#
_symmetry.space_group_name_H-M   'P 1'
#
loop_
_entity.id
_entity.type
_entity.pdbx_description
1 polymer ?
#
loop_
_entity_poly.entity_id
_entity_poly.type
_entity_poly.pdbx_seq_one_letter_code
_entity_poly.pdbx_strand_id
1 'polypeptide(L)'
;MSLLAAFARLGIQGSRSGGVAGAAVARCLHISPVLCAEPLKKKKKLDPQIIKQREDRKKKKIEKQIRRLEKNARQLKPVEELEVPLELIDEKDKRQRKLTPLGNAELEERALLKKQWAHFKHEERVADFQIIDRLVQAQNKALAELRSESEELYQAAIEVDPQLLPVAVKGPVATPPIKNYDSPDGDYVHQSMKWEVK
;
A
#
# COMPACT_ATOMS: atom_id res chain seq x y z
N MET A 1 19.59 -2.08 38.07
CA MET A 1 19.71 -3.15 39.09
C MET A 1 20.75 -4.16 38.59
N SER A 2 21.96 -4.07 39.13
CA SER A 2 23.18 -4.68 38.58
C SER A 2 23.43 -6.06 39.19
N LEU A 3 23.56 -7.10 38.35
CA LEU A 3 23.91 -8.48 38.75
C LEU A 3 25.40 -8.63 39.15
N LEU A 4 26.19 -7.56 39.12
CA LEU A 4 27.60 -7.57 39.52
C LEU A 4 27.81 -7.62 41.04
N ALA A 5 26.77 -7.41 41.85
CA ALA A 5 26.87 -7.42 43.31
C ALA A 5 27.01 -8.84 43.92
N ALA A 6 26.71 -9.90 43.17
CA ALA A 6 26.71 -11.28 43.69
C ALA A 6 28.10 -11.92 43.79
N PHE A 7 29.13 -11.32 43.18
CA PHE A 7 30.48 -11.92 43.13
C PHE A 7 31.53 -11.20 44.00
N ALA A 8 31.13 -10.23 44.82
CA ALA A 8 32.06 -9.45 45.64
C ALA A 8 32.56 -10.15 46.92
N ARG A 9 32.22 -11.43 47.17
CA ARG A 9 32.53 -12.13 48.43
C ARG A 9 33.46 -13.35 48.33
N LEU A 10 34.28 -13.43 47.29
CA LEU A 10 35.39 -14.40 47.25
C LEU A 10 36.73 -13.66 47.16
N GLY A 11 37.02 -12.90 48.22
CA GLY A 11 38.37 -12.41 48.48
C GLY A 11 39.21 -13.54 49.07
N ILE A 12 40.22 -14.00 48.34
CA ILE A 12 41.27 -14.88 48.86
C ILE A 12 42.10 -14.04 49.83
N GLN A 13 41.84 -14.19 51.13
CA GLN A 13 42.70 -13.65 52.17
C GLN A 13 44.08 -14.29 52.05
N GLY A 14 45.10 -13.47 51.83
CA GLY A 14 46.48 -13.91 51.91
C GLY A 14 46.85 -14.29 53.34
N SER A 15 47.11 -15.57 53.60
CA SER A 15 47.80 -16.00 54.80
C SER A 15 49.32 -15.97 54.54
N ARG A 16 49.96 -14.95 55.08
CA ARG A 16 51.39 -14.98 55.41
C ARG A 16 51.54 -15.63 56.79
N SER A 17 52.20 -16.78 56.85
CA SER A 17 52.99 -17.31 57.98
C SER A 17 53.25 -18.78 57.64
N GLY A 18 54.46 -19.20 57.29
CA GLY A 18 55.59 -19.20 58.20
C GLY A 18 55.61 -20.55 58.92
N GLY A 19 56.61 -21.38 58.61
CA GLY A 19 57.11 -22.39 59.55
C GLY A 19 56.62 -23.83 59.39
N VAL A 20 57.45 -24.62 58.69
CA VAL A 20 57.96 -25.96 59.03
C VAL A 20 57.00 -27.01 59.64
N ALA A 21 56.75 -28.10 58.91
CA ALA A 21 57.26 -29.46 59.19
C ALA A 21 56.31 -30.56 58.69
N GLY A 22 56.90 -31.58 58.07
CA GLY A 22 56.35 -32.95 58.13
C GLY A 22 55.58 -33.43 56.91
N ALA A 23 56.25 -34.23 56.08
CA ALA A 23 55.72 -34.92 54.93
C ALA A 23 54.64 -35.96 55.28
N ALA A 24 53.61 -36.08 54.44
CA ALA A 24 53.30 -37.28 53.65
C ALA A 24 51.82 -37.28 53.20
N VAL A 25 51.58 -37.85 52.02
CA VAL A 25 50.27 -38.22 51.44
C VAL A 25 49.53 -37.14 50.66
N ALA A 26 49.96 -36.93 49.41
CA ALA A 26 49.06 -36.61 48.30
C ALA A 26 49.66 -37.07 46.95
N ARG A 27 50.12 -38.32 46.87
CA ARG A 27 50.26 -38.99 45.57
C ARG A 27 48.87 -39.51 45.20
N CYS A 28 48.36 -39.11 44.02
CA CYS A 28 47.14 -39.58 43.32
C CYS A 28 46.13 -38.48 42.90
N LEU A 29 46.59 -37.31 42.43
CA LEU A 29 45.76 -36.44 41.59
C LEU A 29 46.39 -36.32 40.20
N HIS A 30 45.89 -37.11 39.25
CA HIS A 30 46.17 -36.92 37.84
C HIS A 30 45.09 -36.02 37.25
N ILE A 31 45.40 -34.73 37.12
CA ILE A 31 44.48 -33.75 36.50
C ILE A 31 44.79 -33.77 35.01
N SER A 32 44.00 -34.50 34.21
CA SER A 32 44.02 -34.31 32.76
C SER A 32 43.44 -32.94 32.43
N PRO A 33 44.07 -32.12 31.56
CA PRO A 33 43.49 -30.84 31.17
C PRO A 33 42.13 -31.09 30.50
N VAL A 34 41.10 -30.38 30.98
CA VAL A 34 39.77 -30.41 30.38
C VAL A 34 39.86 -29.73 29.02
N LEU A 35 40.08 -30.51 27.96
CA LEU A 35 40.00 -30.01 26.59
C LEU A 35 38.51 -29.83 26.27
N CYS A 36 38.02 -28.62 26.53
CA CYS A 36 36.63 -28.18 26.37
C CYS A 36 36.18 -28.15 24.90
N ALA A 37 36.13 -29.31 24.23
CA ALA A 37 35.70 -29.47 22.84
C ALA A 37 36.35 -28.48 21.86
N GLU A 38 37.60 -28.11 22.14
CA GLU A 38 38.37 -27.24 21.28
C GLU A 38 38.68 -28.00 19.97
N PRO A 39 38.36 -27.45 18.79
CA PRO A 39 38.59 -28.17 17.55
C PRO A 39 40.08 -28.50 17.41
N LEU A 40 40.41 -29.79 17.51
CA LEU A 40 41.78 -30.33 17.50
C LEU A 40 42.58 -29.94 16.24
N LYS A 41 41.89 -29.48 15.20
CA LYS A 41 42.47 -28.95 13.97
C LYS A 41 41.97 -27.53 13.76
N LYS A 42 42.90 -26.61 13.50
CA LYS A 42 42.61 -25.22 13.10
C LYS A 42 41.61 -25.24 11.94
N LYS A 43 40.44 -24.62 12.12
CA LYS A 43 39.47 -24.44 11.03
C LYS A 43 40.19 -23.76 9.87
N LYS A 44 40.32 -24.46 8.74
CA LYS A 44 40.93 -23.90 7.53
C LYS A 44 40.06 -22.75 7.05
N LYS A 45 40.67 -21.59 6.81
CA LYS A 45 39.98 -20.49 6.12
C LYS A 45 39.58 -21.03 4.75
N LEU A 46 38.31 -20.85 4.38
CA LEU A 46 37.84 -21.18 3.05
C LEU A 46 38.56 -20.29 2.04
N ASP A 47 38.85 -20.84 0.87
CA ASP A 47 39.48 -20.08 -0.20
C ASP A 47 38.65 -18.82 -0.51
N PRO A 48 39.29 -17.66 -0.73
CA PRO A 48 38.58 -16.41 -0.98
C PRO A 48 37.64 -16.51 -2.20
N GLN A 49 38.00 -17.34 -3.17
CA GLN A 49 37.19 -17.60 -4.36
C GLN A 49 35.90 -18.38 -4.06
N ILE A 50 35.92 -19.30 -3.09
CA ILE A 50 34.73 -20.05 -2.65
C ILE A 50 33.77 -19.12 -1.90
N ILE A 51 34.28 -18.18 -1.09
CA ILE A 51 33.48 -17.17 -0.39
C ILE A 51 32.80 -16.24 -1.39
N LYS A 52 33.56 -15.69 -2.35
CA LYS A 52 33.03 -14.83 -3.42
C LYS A 52 31.94 -15.54 -4.24
N GLN A 53 32.16 -16.81 -4.62
CA GLN A 53 31.14 -17.59 -5.33
C GLN A 53 29.86 -17.82 -4.50
N ARG A 54 29.98 -18.01 -3.18
CA ARG A 54 28.80 -18.15 -2.30
C ARG A 54 28.03 -16.84 -2.20
N GLU A 55 28.71 -15.71 -2.11
CA GLU A 55 28.10 -14.38 -2.10
C GLU A 55 27.42 -14.05 -3.42
N ASP A 56 28.08 -14.32 -4.55
CA ASP A 56 27.52 -14.10 -5.89
C ASP A 56 26.28 -14.98 -6.13
N ARG A 57 26.27 -16.21 -5.61
CA ARG A 57 25.07 -17.08 -5.63
C ARG A 57 23.93 -16.50 -4.79
N LYS A 58 24.21 -15.92 -3.62
CA LYS A 58 23.20 -15.25 -2.78
C LYS A 58 22.66 -13.99 -3.45
N LYS A 59 23.54 -13.14 -4.00
CA LYS A 59 23.18 -11.93 -4.74
C LYS A 59 22.25 -12.25 -5.92
N LYS A 60 22.63 -13.23 -6.76
CA LYS A 60 21.81 -13.66 -7.90
C LYS A 60 20.45 -14.22 -7.48
N LYS A 61 20.36 -14.92 -6.33
CA LYS A 61 19.07 -15.41 -5.80
C LYS A 61 18.17 -14.26 -5.37
N ILE A 62 18.72 -13.31 -4.62
CA ILE A 62 17.99 -12.12 -4.15
C ILE A 62 17.55 -11.28 -5.34
N GLU A 63 18.43 -11.02 -6.31
CA GLU A 63 18.11 -10.27 -7.53
C GLU A 63 16.96 -10.92 -8.33
N LYS A 64 16.99 -12.26 -8.47
CA LYS A 64 15.88 -12.98 -9.11
C LYS A 64 14.57 -12.87 -8.33
N GLN A 65 14.63 -12.89 -7.00
CA GLN A 65 13.46 -12.74 -6.15
C GLN A 65 12.88 -11.32 -6.23
N ILE A 66 13.74 -10.30 -6.20
CA ILE A 66 13.37 -8.91 -6.42
C ILE A 66 12.68 -8.76 -7.78
N ARG A 67 13.28 -9.29 -8.86
CA ARG A 67 12.67 -9.25 -10.20
C ARG A 67 11.31 -9.95 -10.29
N ARG A 68 11.03 -10.95 -9.45
CA ARG A 68 9.71 -11.62 -9.39
C ARG A 68 8.71 -10.76 -8.63
N LEU A 69 9.10 -10.24 -7.47
CA LEU A 69 8.26 -9.35 -6.66
C LEU A 69 7.91 -8.06 -7.42
N GLU A 70 8.85 -7.47 -8.15
CA GLU A 70 8.62 -6.29 -8.99
C GLU A 70 7.61 -6.56 -10.12
N LYS A 71 7.62 -7.76 -10.71
CA LYS A 71 6.64 -8.14 -11.73
C LYS A 71 5.26 -8.30 -11.13
N ASN A 72 5.16 -8.93 -9.96
CA ASN A 72 3.89 -9.17 -9.29
C ASN A 72 3.30 -7.87 -8.71
N ALA A 73 4.12 -6.97 -8.18
CA ALA A 73 3.69 -5.67 -7.65
C ALA A 73 3.05 -4.75 -8.71
N ARG A 74 3.35 -4.98 -10.00
CA ARG A 74 2.73 -4.25 -11.12
C ARG A 74 1.40 -4.83 -11.57
N GLN A 75 1.02 -6.02 -11.10
CA GLN A 75 -0.28 -6.60 -11.42
C GLN A 75 -1.35 -5.85 -10.63
N LEU A 76 -2.26 -5.20 -11.35
CA LEU A 76 -3.39 -4.50 -10.75
C LEU A 76 -4.40 -5.52 -10.22
N LYS A 77 -5.13 -5.14 -9.17
CA LYS A 77 -6.28 -5.92 -8.72
C LYS A 77 -7.32 -5.93 -9.84
N PRO A 78 -7.95 -7.08 -10.13
CA PRO A 78 -9.02 -7.14 -11.12
C PRO A 78 -10.22 -6.31 -10.63
N VAL A 79 -10.98 -5.77 -11.58
CA VAL A 79 -12.16 -4.93 -11.31
C VAL A 79 -13.40 -5.79 -11.51
N GLU A 80 -13.98 -6.25 -10.40
CA GLU A 80 -15.11 -7.19 -10.39
C GLU A 80 -16.32 -6.67 -11.16
N GLU A 81 -16.60 -5.36 -11.11
CA GLU A 81 -17.73 -4.74 -11.82
C GLU A 81 -17.61 -4.77 -13.35
N LEU A 82 -16.40 -4.90 -13.88
CA LEU A 82 -16.16 -4.96 -15.33
C LEU A 82 -16.24 -6.39 -15.88
N GLU A 83 -16.08 -7.39 -15.01
CA GLU A 83 -16.06 -8.80 -15.39
C GLU A 83 -17.45 -9.42 -15.19
N VAL A 84 -17.92 -10.19 -16.17
CA VAL A 84 -19.19 -10.93 -16.03
C VAL A 84 -18.92 -12.19 -15.21
N PRO A 85 -19.64 -12.40 -14.09
CA PRO A 85 -19.52 -13.63 -13.31
C PRO A 85 -19.79 -14.88 -14.16
N LEU A 86 -18.94 -15.90 -14.01
CA LEU A 86 -19.03 -17.15 -14.79
C LEU A 86 -20.38 -17.85 -14.61
N GLU A 87 -20.96 -17.79 -13.39
CA GLU A 87 -22.28 -18.36 -13.08
C GLU A 87 -23.39 -17.82 -14.00
N LEU A 88 -23.34 -16.54 -14.36
CA LEU A 88 -24.34 -15.93 -15.24
C LEU A 88 -24.19 -16.38 -16.70
N ILE A 89 -22.98 -16.75 -17.09
CA ILE A 89 -22.69 -17.28 -18.43
C ILE A 89 -23.25 -18.70 -18.53
N ASP A 90 -22.99 -19.54 -17.52
CA ASP A 90 -23.45 -20.93 -17.46
C ASP A 90 -24.97 -21.02 -17.33
N GLU A 91 -25.59 -20.13 -16.55
CA GLU A 91 -27.04 -20.11 -16.32
C GLU A 91 -27.82 -19.24 -17.30
N LYS A 92 -27.17 -18.72 -18.35
CA LYS A 92 -27.77 -17.80 -19.31
C LYS A 92 -29.11 -18.30 -19.84
N ASP A 93 -29.17 -19.54 -20.30
CA ASP A 93 -30.39 -20.10 -20.90
C ASP A 93 -31.54 -20.26 -19.89
N LYS A 94 -31.22 -20.45 -18.60
CA LYS A 94 -32.21 -20.56 -17.52
C LYS A 94 -32.72 -19.20 -17.07
N ARG A 95 -31.85 -18.18 -17.03
CA ARG A 95 -32.16 -16.83 -16.53
C ARG A 95 -32.64 -15.88 -17.62
N GLN A 96 -32.41 -16.18 -18.90
CA GLN A 96 -32.76 -15.32 -20.02
C GLN A 96 -34.27 -15.21 -20.18
N ARG A 97 -34.80 -13.99 -20.04
CA ARG A 97 -36.20 -13.68 -20.31
C ARG A 97 -36.43 -13.60 -21.81
N LYS A 98 -37.41 -14.35 -22.33
CA LYS A 98 -37.86 -14.24 -23.72
C LYS A 98 -38.74 -13.00 -23.86
N LEU A 99 -38.23 -11.98 -24.55
CA LEU A 99 -38.96 -10.74 -24.80
C LEU A 99 -39.77 -10.85 -26.09
N THR A 100 -40.98 -10.31 -26.07
CA THR A 100 -41.83 -10.16 -27.27
C THR A 100 -41.17 -9.17 -28.25
N PRO A 101 -41.16 -9.44 -29.56
CA PRO A 101 -40.70 -8.45 -30.54
C PRO A 101 -41.56 -7.17 -30.44
N LEU A 102 -40.91 -6.03 -30.57
CA LEU A 102 -41.56 -4.72 -30.50
C LEU A 102 -42.40 -4.49 -31.75
N GLY A 103 -43.54 -3.81 -31.59
CA GLY A 103 -44.34 -3.37 -32.73
C GLY A 103 -43.64 -2.28 -33.53
N ASN A 104 -43.97 -2.14 -34.81
CA ASN A 104 -43.37 -1.12 -35.69
C ASN A 104 -43.61 0.31 -35.15
N ALA A 105 -44.81 0.59 -34.64
CA ALA A 105 -45.13 1.88 -34.02
C ALA A 105 -44.22 2.20 -32.81
N GLU A 106 -44.01 1.23 -31.92
CA GLU A 106 -43.12 1.41 -30.76
C GLU A 106 -41.66 1.63 -31.16
N LEU A 107 -41.21 0.99 -32.23
CA LEU A 107 -39.85 1.18 -32.78
C LEU A 107 -39.67 2.59 -33.33
N GLU A 108 -40.66 3.09 -34.06
CA GLU A 108 -40.67 4.46 -34.60
C GLU A 108 -40.69 5.50 -33.49
N GLU A 109 -41.55 5.34 -32.47
CA GLU A 109 -41.59 6.22 -31.30
C GLU A 109 -40.25 6.29 -30.58
N ARG A 110 -39.62 5.13 -30.33
CA ARG A 110 -38.28 5.07 -29.72
C ARG A 110 -37.22 5.76 -30.59
N ALA A 111 -37.30 5.61 -31.91
CA ALA A 111 -36.37 6.25 -32.83
C ALA A 111 -36.54 7.78 -32.82
N LEU A 112 -37.78 8.28 -32.81
CA LEU A 112 -38.08 9.71 -32.69
C LEU A 112 -37.60 10.28 -31.35
N LEU A 113 -37.88 9.58 -30.25
CA LEU A 113 -37.44 9.99 -28.91
C LEU A 113 -35.91 10.06 -28.81
N LYS A 114 -35.19 9.09 -29.40
CA LYS A 114 -33.73 9.12 -29.46
C LYS A 114 -33.20 10.32 -30.24
N LYS A 115 -33.83 10.68 -31.36
CA LYS A 115 -33.45 11.87 -32.14
C LYS A 115 -33.66 13.15 -31.33
N GLN A 116 -34.82 13.29 -30.70
CA GLN A 116 -35.13 14.43 -29.83
C GLN A 116 -34.15 14.52 -28.65
N TRP A 117 -33.84 13.40 -28.01
CA TRP A 117 -32.86 13.34 -26.93
C TRP A 117 -31.45 13.75 -27.38
N ALA A 118 -31.04 13.31 -28.57
CA ALA A 118 -29.75 13.70 -29.13
C ALA A 118 -29.68 15.22 -29.40
N HIS A 119 -30.74 15.82 -29.94
CA HIS A 119 -30.83 17.27 -30.12
C HIS A 119 -30.79 18.00 -28.77
N PHE A 120 -31.59 17.57 -27.81
CA PHE A 120 -31.62 18.16 -26.46
C PHE A 120 -30.24 18.12 -25.79
N LYS A 121 -29.55 16.98 -25.83
CA LYS A 121 -28.20 16.84 -25.25
C LYS A 121 -27.14 17.64 -25.99
N HIS A 122 -27.31 17.85 -27.29
CA HIS A 122 -26.46 18.74 -28.04
C HIS A 122 -26.63 20.20 -27.59
N GLU A 123 -27.88 20.68 -27.47
CA GLU A 123 -28.19 22.04 -27.01
C GLU A 123 -27.68 22.30 -25.58
N GLU A 124 -27.91 21.37 -24.65
CA GLU A 124 -27.38 21.43 -23.28
C GLU A 124 -25.86 21.57 -23.29
N ARG A 125 -25.16 20.74 -24.08
CA ARG A 125 -23.71 20.79 -24.18
C ARG A 125 -23.19 22.10 -24.80
N VAL A 126 -23.88 22.62 -25.82
CA VAL A 126 -23.52 23.90 -26.44
C VAL A 126 -23.67 25.04 -25.43
N ALA A 127 -24.74 25.03 -24.64
CA ALA A 127 -24.94 26.01 -23.57
C ALA A 127 -23.84 25.94 -22.50
N ASP A 128 -23.47 24.73 -22.06
CA ASP A 128 -22.37 24.53 -21.10
C ASP A 128 -21.05 25.11 -21.62
N PHE A 129 -20.71 24.83 -22.87
CA PHE A 129 -19.49 25.37 -23.47
C PHE A 129 -19.52 26.90 -23.57
N GLN A 130 -20.65 27.49 -23.94
CA GLN A 130 -20.80 28.95 -23.95
C GLN A 130 -20.60 29.56 -22.56
N ILE A 131 -21.07 28.90 -21.50
CA ILE A 131 -20.86 29.36 -20.12
C ILE A 131 -19.38 29.29 -19.76
N ILE A 132 -18.71 28.17 -20.04
CA ILE A 132 -17.27 27.99 -19.78
C ILE A 132 -16.45 29.03 -20.54
N ASP A 133 -16.74 29.24 -21.83
CA ASP A 133 -16.03 30.23 -22.65
C ASP A 133 -16.18 31.65 -22.09
N ARG A 134 -17.40 32.02 -21.66
CA ARG A 134 -17.65 33.32 -21.01
C ARG A 134 -16.87 33.47 -19.71
N LEU A 135 -16.84 32.42 -18.88
CA LEU A 135 -16.09 32.44 -17.61
C LEU A 135 -14.58 32.60 -17.85
N VAL A 136 -14.03 31.87 -18.82
CA VAL A 136 -12.60 31.96 -19.18
C VAL A 136 -12.27 33.33 -19.77
N GLN A 137 -13.12 33.89 -20.64
CA GLN A 137 -12.94 35.24 -21.17
C GLN A 137 -12.98 36.30 -20.06
N ALA A 138 -13.93 36.19 -19.13
CA ALA A 138 -14.04 37.09 -17.99
C ALA A 138 -12.81 36.99 -17.08
N GLN A 139 -12.34 35.78 -16.77
CA GLN A 139 -11.12 35.54 -16.00
C GLN A 139 -9.89 36.17 -16.68
N ASN A 140 -9.71 35.94 -17.98
CA ASN A 140 -8.57 36.48 -18.73
C ASN A 140 -8.60 38.01 -18.79
N LYS A 141 -9.78 38.59 -18.98
CA LYS A 141 -9.96 40.05 -18.96
C LYS A 141 -9.61 40.62 -17.59
N ALA A 142 -10.11 40.02 -16.51
CA ALA A 142 -9.81 40.44 -15.14
C ALA A 142 -8.30 40.36 -14.84
N LEU A 143 -7.61 39.31 -15.31
CA LEU A 143 -6.15 39.19 -15.15
C LEU A 143 -5.37 40.22 -15.95
N ALA A 144 -5.83 40.58 -17.15
CA ALA A 144 -5.21 41.62 -17.97
C ALA A 144 -5.35 43.01 -17.34
N GLU A 145 -6.54 43.32 -16.81
CA GLU A 145 -6.80 44.56 -16.06
C GLU A 145 -5.95 44.59 -14.77
N LEU A 146 -5.92 43.51 -14.00
CA LEU A 146 -5.10 43.40 -12.79
C LEU A 146 -3.62 43.62 -13.07
N ARG A 147 -3.09 43.06 -14.16
CA ARG A 147 -1.69 43.26 -14.56
C ARG A 147 -1.39 44.73 -14.92
N SER A 148 -2.35 45.42 -15.52
CA SER A 148 -2.20 46.84 -15.86
C SER A 148 -2.18 47.75 -14.63
N GLU A 149 -2.89 47.35 -13.56
CA GLU A 149 -2.93 48.07 -12.29
C GLU A 149 -1.74 47.74 -11.39
N SER A 150 -1.41 46.45 -11.24
CA SER A 150 -0.32 45.98 -10.38
C SER A 150 0.25 44.62 -10.82
N GLU A 151 1.55 44.60 -11.08
CA GLU A 151 2.23 43.37 -11.50
C GLU A 151 2.43 42.38 -10.35
N GLU A 152 2.63 42.87 -9.12
CA GLU A 152 2.81 42.03 -7.93
C GLU A 152 1.57 41.16 -7.63
N LEU A 153 0.37 41.75 -7.68
CA LEU A 153 -0.87 41.00 -7.45
C LEU A 153 -1.17 40.01 -8.57
N TYR A 154 -0.81 40.35 -9.82
CA TYR A 154 -0.94 39.44 -10.95
C TYR A 154 -0.07 38.18 -10.76
N GLN A 155 1.18 38.35 -10.31
CA GLN A 155 2.06 37.22 -10.02
C GLN A 155 1.47 36.33 -8.93
N ALA A 156 1.02 36.92 -7.82
CA ALA A 156 0.38 36.17 -6.74
C ALA A 156 -0.91 35.43 -7.19
N ALA A 157 -1.72 36.03 -8.07
CA ALA A 157 -2.97 35.43 -8.54
C ALA A 157 -2.79 34.24 -9.48
N ILE A 158 -1.63 34.13 -10.15
CA ILE A 158 -1.32 33.02 -11.07
C ILE A 158 -0.71 31.82 -10.35
N GLU A 159 -0.16 32.02 -9.15
CA GLU A 159 0.41 30.95 -8.36
C GLU A 159 -0.65 29.86 -8.07
N VAL A 160 -0.24 28.60 -8.25
CA VAL A 160 -1.11 27.46 -8.00
C VAL A 160 -1.21 27.26 -6.49
N ASP A 161 -2.42 27.35 -5.95
CA ASP A 161 -2.67 27.09 -4.53
C ASP A 161 -2.50 25.58 -4.22
N PRO A 162 -1.48 25.18 -3.43
CA PRO A 162 -1.30 23.78 -3.04
C PRO A 162 -2.41 23.26 -2.11
N GLN A 163 -3.19 24.15 -1.46
CA GLN A 163 -4.30 23.75 -0.60
C GLN A 163 -5.53 23.30 -1.38
N LEU A 164 -5.57 23.55 -2.69
CA LEU A 164 -6.68 23.13 -3.54
C LEU A 164 -6.82 21.60 -3.58
N LEU A 165 -5.76 20.82 -3.35
CA LEU A 165 -5.81 19.36 -3.35
C LEU A 165 -5.51 18.80 -1.95
N PRO A 166 -6.32 17.88 -1.41
CA PRO A 166 -7.44 17.16 -2.03
C PRO A 166 -8.82 17.83 -1.84
N VAL A 167 -9.58 18.03 -2.94
CA VAL A 167 -11.00 18.42 -2.86
C VAL A 167 -11.88 17.18 -2.69
N ALA A 168 -12.78 17.19 -1.70
CA ALA A 168 -13.85 16.20 -1.56
C ALA A 168 -15.23 16.89 -1.68
N VAL A 169 -15.96 16.59 -2.77
CA VAL A 169 -17.33 17.09 -2.99
C VAL A 169 -18.28 15.91 -2.96
N LYS A 170 -19.36 16.02 -2.17
CA LYS A 170 -20.48 15.07 -2.19
C LYS A 170 -21.52 15.56 -3.20
N GLY A 171 -21.98 14.67 -4.07
CA GLY A 171 -23.03 14.98 -5.03
C GLY A 171 -24.37 15.31 -4.36
N PRO A 172 -25.31 15.92 -5.10
CA PRO A 172 -26.65 16.17 -4.60
C PRO A 172 -27.38 14.86 -4.28
N VAL A 173 -28.15 14.86 -3.19
CA VAL A 173 -29.00 13.74 -2.78
C VAL A 173 -30.40 13.88 -3.36
N ALA A 174 -31.09 12.77 -3.62
CA ALA A 174 -32.47 12.78 -4.15
C ALA A 174 -33.46 13.46 -3.19
N THR A 175 -33.24 13.35 -1.87
CA THR A 175 -34.04 14.00 -0.83
C THR A 175 -33.10 14.58 0.23
N PRO A 176 -33.31 15.81 0.71
CA PRO A 176 -32.47 16.40 1.75
C PRO A 176 -32.59 15.62 3.08
N PRO A 177 -31.56 15.67 3.94
CA PRO A 177 -31.57 14.95 5.21
C PRO A 177 -32.64 15.49 6.16
N ILE A 178 -33.32 14.56 6.84
CA ILE A 178 -34.28 14.88 7.91
C ILE A 178 -33.49 15.27 9.16
N LYS A 179 -33.86 16.38 9.81
CA LYS A 179 -33.23 16.82 11.06
C LYS A 179 -33.54 15.83 12.19
N ASN A 180 -32.53 15.45 12.97
CA ASN A 180 -32.64 14.56 14.12
C ASN A 180 -33.24 13.18 13.80
N TYR A 181 -32.94 12.66 12.61
CA TYR A 181 -33.29 11.29 12.27
C TYR A 181 -32.31 10.31 12.95
N ASP A 182 -32.83 9.53 13.89
CA ASP A 182 -32.09 8.45 14.53
C ASP A 182 -32.16 7.21 13.62
N SER A 183 -31.03 6.90 12.96
CA SER A 183 -30.91 5.68 12.18
C SER A 183 -31.05 4.47 13.09
N PRO A 184 -31.74 3.39 12.66
CA PRO A 184 -31.71 2.12 13.39
C PRO A 184 -30.26 1.62 13.54
N ASP A 185 -30.00 0.95 14.65
CA ASP A 185 -28.69 0.39 14.98
C ASP A 185 -28.36 -0.83 14.10
N GLY A 186 -27.08 -1.00 13.79
CA GLY A 186 -26.60 -2.10 12.95
C GLY A 186 -25.09 -2.11 12.76
N ASP A 187 -24.52 -3.32 12.66
CA ASP A 187 -23.08 -3.52 12.48
C ASP A 187 -22.69 -3.46 10.99
N TYR A 188 -21.67 -2.66 10.67
CA TYR A 188 -21.05 -2.66 9.35
C TYR A 188 -19.96 -3.73 9.25
N VAL A 189 -20.21 -4.77 8.45
CA VAL A 189 -19.21 -5.80 8.14
C VAL A 189 -18.59 -5.52 6.78
N HIS A 190 -17.27 -5.27 6.77
CA HIS A 190 -16.53 -5.02 5.54
C HIS A 190 -16.25 -6.33 4.79
N GLN A 191 -16.95 -6.57 3.69
CA GLN A 191 -16.90 -7.83 2.91
C GLN A 191 -15.95 -7.80 1.69
N SER A 192 -15.07 -6.79 1.56
CA SER A 192 -14.19 -6.71 0.39
C SER A 192 -13.26 -7.93 0.25
N MET A 193 -13.12 -8.47 -0.95
CA MET A 193 -12.19 -9.56 -1.20
C MET A 193 -10.73 -9.11 -1.05
N LYS A 194 -9.97 -9.83 -0.23
CA LYS A 194 -8.52 -9.59 -0.05
C LYS A 194 -7.75 -10.30 -1.16
N TRP A 195 -7.17 -9.51 -2.06
CA TRP A 195 -6.28 -9.99 -3.11
C TRP A 195 -4.84 -10.07 -2.58
N GLU A 196 -4.41 -11.24 -2.13
CA GLU A 196 -3.02 -11.49 -1.79
C GLU A 196 -2.20 -11.71 -3.07
N VAL A 197 -1.16 -10.90 -3.24
CA VAL A 197 -0.18 -11.07 -4.32
C VAL A 197 0.66 -12.30 -3.98
N LYS A 198 0.41 -13.42 -4.68
CA LYS A 198 1.21 -14.65 -4.55
C LYS A 198 2.64 -14.47 -5.07
#